data_AF-A0A238U4T1-F1
#
_entry.id   AF-A0A238U4T1-F1
#
_cell.length_a   1.000
_cell.length_b   1.000
_cell.length_c   1.000
_cell.angle_alpha   90.00
_cell.angle_beta   90.00
_cell.angle_gamma   90.00
#
_symmetry.space_group_name_H-M   'P 1'
#
loop_
_entity.id
_entity.type
_entity.pdbx_description
1 polymer ?
#
loop_
_entity_poly.entity_id
_entity_poly.type
_entity_poly.pdbx_seq_one_letter_code
_entity_poly.pdbx_strand_id
1 'polypeptide(L)'
;MKILRVITLICISSLMLGIQSCGEKKEHLEDKELSSFMLGGIYFLNGYGGVEAVTKMMNDAGYTTDKQLIEGYKEIFQFAFEKSQGSGIKRMFKSMWDVSNKKELLASINDLKTRDYKYKSWDYARIINNASMGYAASWLTKEEVKNIVQEILPLAQEKYKDWKTYYEDFNKGRIEWNTEDPQAESFEKISSTITTYTNSIYQILPLHHKE
;
A
#
# COMPACT_ATOMS: atom_id res chain seq x y z
N MET A 1 -17.02 -24.32 34.26
CA MET A 1 -17.66 -23.82 35.50
C MET A 1 -17.55 -22.31 35.53
N LYS A 2 -18.56 -21.60 35.04
CA LYS A 2 -18.73 -20.15 35.19
C LYS A 2 -20.03 -19.95 35.95
N ILE A 3 -19.96 -19.17 37.03
CA ILE A 3 -21.00 -19.04 38.04
C ILE A 3 -22.18 -18.23 37.48
N LEU A 4 -23.35 -18.84 37.58
CA LEU A 4 -24.68 -18.28 37.36
C LEU A 4 -24.98 -17.20 38.41
N ARG A 5 -25.54 -16.06 37.99
CA ARG A 5 -26.42 -15.26 38.85
C ARG A 5 -27.73 -15.01 38.11
N VAL A 6 -28.78 -15.54 38.73
CA VAL A 6 -30.22 -15.39 38.46
C VAL A 6 -30.64 -14.06 39.16
N ILE A 7 -31.59 -13.21 38.77
CA ILE A 7 -33.04 -13.29 38.46
C ILE A 7 -33.40 -11.85 38.03
N THR A 8 -34.34 -11.67 37.08
CA THR A 8 -35.60 -10.90 37.27
C THR A 8 -36.44 -10.96 36.00
N LEU A 9 -37.61 -11.59 36.12
CA LEU A 9 -38.71 -11.59 35.17
C LEU A 9 -39.44 -10.24 35.28
N ILE A 10 -39.59 -9.49 34.18
CA ILE A 10 -40.58 -8.41 34.06
C ILE A 10 -41.34 -8.59 32.75
N CYS A 11 -42.66 -8.42 32.88
CA CYS A 11 -43.71 -8.66 31.91
C CYS A 11 -43.62 -7.87 30.60
N ILE A 12 -44.29 -8.46 29.61
CA ILE A 12 -44.51 -8.07 28.22
C ILE A 12 -45.07 -6.65 28.09
N SER A 13 -44.45 -5.84 27.23
CA SER A 13 -45.16 -4.82 26.45
C SER A 13 -44.60 -4.79 25.02
N SER A 14 -45.45 -5.18 24.07
CA SER A 14 -45.18 -5.14 22.65
C SER A 14 -45.18 -3.68 22.19
N LEU A 15 -43.99 -3.09 22.01
CA LEU A 15 -43.83 -1.82 21.32
C LEU A 15 -42.99 -2.08 20.08
N MET A 16 -43.66 -2.14 18.92
CA MET A 16 -43.00 -2.03 17.63
C MET A 16 -42.34 -0.65 17.56
N LEU A 17 -41.04 -0.60 17.85
CA LEU A 17 -40.18 0.52 17.53
C LEU A 17 -39.32 0.07 16.36
N GLY A 18 -39.48 0.78 15.24
CA GLY A 18 -38.86 0.46 13.97
C GLY A 18 -37.36 0.25 14.12
N ILE A 19 -36.87 -0.77 13.43
CA ILE A 19 -35.46 -0.91 13.13
C ILE A 19 -35.12 0.30 12.24
N GLN A 20 -34.76 1.41 12.86
CA GLN A 20 -33.88 2.36 12.20
C GLN A 20 -32.62 1.56 11.94
N SER A 21 -32.47 1.11 10.69
CA SER A 21 -31.18 0.80 10.13
C SER A 21 -30.38 2.11 10.21
N CYS A 22 -29.78 2.35 11.37
CA CYS A 22 -28.63 3.20 11.49
C CYS A 22 -27.62 2.56 10.55
N GLY A 23 -27.54 3.07 9.32
CA GLY A 23 -26.40 2.79 8.47
C GLY A 23 -25.19 3.07 9.33
N GLU A 24 -24.40 2.03 9.62
CA GLU A 24 -23.12 2.19 10.29
C GLU A 24 -22.39 3.28 9.51
N LYS A 25 -22.17 4.43 10.16
CA LYS A 25 -21.17 5.37 9.67
C LYS A 25 -19.89 4.57 9.70
N LYS A 26 -19.44 4.09 8.53
CA LYS A 26 -18.09 3.52 8.38
C LYS A 26 -17.15 4.52 9.03
N GLU A 27 -16.50 4.08 10.10
CA GLU A 27 -15.47 4.86 10.78
C GLU A 27 -14.46 5.28 9.72
N HIS A 28 -14.20 6.59 9.60
CA HIS A 28 -13.21 7.06 8.65
C HIS A 28 -11.84 6.72 9.25
N LEU A 29 -11.18 5.71 8.68
CA LEU A 29 -9.86 5.29 9.09
C LEU A 29 -8.81 6.08 8.31
N GLU A 30 -7.75 6.46 9.01
CA GLU A 30 -6.62 7.19 8.45
C GLU A 30 -5.32 6.56 8.95
N ASP A 31 -4.37 6.37 8.03
CA ASP A 31 -3.01 5.97 8.36
C ASP A 31 -2.05 6.51 7.29
N LYS A 32 -1.60 7.77 7.46
CA LYS A 32 -0.76 8.45 6.47
C LYS A 32 0.55 7.71 6.20
N GLU A 33 1.11 7.05 7.21
CA GLU A 33 2.35 6.30 7.05
C GLU A 33 2.12 5.11 6.11
N LEU A 34 1.11 4.28 6.38
CA LEU A 34 0.75 3.18 5.49
C LEU A 34 0.36 3.69 4.10
N SER A 35 -0.44 4.76 3.99
CA SER A 35 -0.81 5.38 2.70
C SER A 35 0.41 5.85 1.90
N SER A 36 1.48 6.28 2.57
CA SER A 36 2.74 6.64 1.90
C SER A 36 3.44 5.41 1.31
N PHE A 37 3.45 4.28 2.02
CA PHE A 37 3.98 3.02 1.47
C PHE A 37 3.09 2.42 0.38
N MET A 38 1.77 2.62 0.48
CA MET A 38 0.80 2.16 -0.52
C MET A 38 1.11 2.70 -1.92
N LEU A 39 1.69 3.90 -2.08
CA LEU A 39 2.14 4.41 -3.38
C LEU A 39 3.04 3.43 -4.16
N GLY A 40 3.88 2.65 -3.45
CA GLY A 40 4.71 1.58 -4.02
C GLY A 40 4.09 0.18 -3.96
N GLY A 41 2.89 0.04 -3.38
CA GLY A 41 2.31 -1.24 -3.00
C GLY A 41 2.04 -2.19 -4.16
N ILE A 42 1.96 -1.71 -5.40
CA ILE A 42 1.89 -2.57 -6.59
C ILE A 42 3.11 -3.49 -6.72
N TYR A 43 4.31 -3.04 -6.34
CA TYR A 43 5.52 -3.89 -6.32
C TYR A 43 5.45 -4.94 -5.21
N PHE A 44 4.96 -4.55 -4.02
CA PHE A 44 4.86 -5.44 -2.87
C PHE A 44 3.83 -6.53 -3.15
N LEU A 45 2.64 -6.16 -3.62
CA LEU A 45 1.61 -7.09 -4.07
C LEU A 45 2.15 -8.06 -5.12
N ASN A 46 2.88 -7.58 -6.13
CA ASN A 46 3.49 -8.44 -7.14
C ASN A 46 4.46 -9.46 -6.51
N GLY A 47 5.27 -9.04 -5.54
CA GLY A 47 6.17 -9.92 -4.77
C GLY A 47 5.44 -11.02 -3.98
N TYR A 48 4.20 -10.79 -3.56
CA TYR A 48 3.34 -11.76 -2.87
C TYR A 48 2.39 -12.52 -3.81
N GLY A 49 2.53 -12.41 -5.14
CA GLY A 49 1.70 -13.13 -6.11
C GLY A 49 0.40 -12.40 -6.52
N GLY A 50 0.28 -11.12 -6.20
CA GLY A 50 -0.82 -10.23 -6.62
C GLY A 50 -1.89 -10.00 -5.57
N VAL A 51 -2.91 -9.21 -5.93
CA VAL A 51 -3.98 -8.75 -5.03
C VAL A 51 -4.76 -9.90 -4.41
N GLU A 52 -5.09 -10.92 -5.20
CA GLU A 52 -5.83 -12.10 -4.76
C GLU A 52 -5.05 -12.93 -3.74
N ALA A 53 -3.76 -13.18 -4.01
CA ALA A 53 -2.89 -13.92 -3.10
C ALA A 53 -2.74 -13.20 -1.76
N VAL A 54 -2.53 -11.88 -1.78
CA VAL A 54 -2.45 -11.07 -0.56
C VAL A 54 -3.77 -11.04 0.19
N THR A 55 -4.90 -10.92 -0.51
CA THR A 55 -6.21 -10.94 0.15
C THR A 55 -6.47 -12.30 0.82
N LYS A 56 -6.10 -13.40 0.16
CA LYS A 56 -6.16 -14.74 0.75
C LYS A 56 -5.27 -14.83 1.99
N MET A 57 -4.04 -14.33 1.92
CA MET A 57 -3.11 -14.31 3.05
C MET A 57 -3.68 -13.53 4.25
N MET A 58 -4.30 -12.37 4.03
CA MET A 58 -4.94 -11.60 5.09
C MET A 58 -6.10 -12.35 5.75
N ASN A 59 -6.94 -12.99 4.93
CA ASN A 59 -8.06 -13.80 5.42
C ASN A 59 -7.58 -15.03 6.22
N ASP A 60 -6.58 -15.76 5.69
CA ASP A 60 -5.99 -16.93 6.36
C ASP A 60 -5.33 -16.55 7.70
N ALA A 61 -4.78 -15.34 7.81
CA ALA A 61 -4.22 -14.79 9.05
C ALA A 61 -5.30 -14.28 10.04
N GLY A 62 -6.57 -14.26 9.66
CA GLY A 62 -7.69 -13.83 10.51
C GLY A 62 -7.92 -12.32 10.56
N TYR A 63 -7.31 -11.54 9.66
CA TYR A 63 -7.58 -10.11 9.54
C TYR A 63 -8.93 -9.89 8.84
N THR A 64 -9.98 -9.61 9.63
CA THR A 64 -11.38 -9.61 9.15
C THR A 64 -12.08 -8.25 9.27
N THR A 65 -11.49 -7.31 10.00
CA THR A 65 -11.99 -5.94 10.15
C THR A 65 -11.07 -4.94 9.45
N ASP A 66 -11.58 -3.77 9.08
CA ASP A 66 -10.77 -2.73 8.42
C ASP A 66 -9.53 -2.35 9.25
N LYS A 67 -9.66 -2.24 10.58
CA LYS A 67 -8.53 -1.97 11.50
C LYS A 67 -7.48 -3.08 11.49
N GLN A 68 -7.92 -4.34 11.50
CA GLN A 68 -7.02 -5.49 11.41
C GLN A 68 -6.32 -5.58 10.06
N LEU A 69 -7.03 -5.26 8.97
CA LEU A 69 -6.43 -5.20 7.63
C LEU A 69 -5.37 -4.11 7.57
N ILE A 70 -5.59 -2.92 8.14
CA ILE A 70 -4.56 -1.88 8.23
C ILE A 70 -3.29 -2.43 8.90
N GLU A 71 -3.42 -3.11 10.05
CA GLU A 71 -2.25 -3.70 10.72
C GLU A 71 -1.57 -4.80 9.89
N GLY A 72 -2.33 -5.71 9.28
CA GLY A 72 -1.78 -6.75 8.40
C GLY A 72 -1.05 -6.17 7.18
N TYR A 73 -1.59 -5.11 6.57
CA TYR A 73 -0.93 -4.43 5.45
C TYR A 73 0.33 -3.67 5.88
N LYS A 74 0.41 -3.15 7.12
CA LYS A 74 1.67 -2.58 7.64
C LYS A 74 2.78 -3.61 7.65
N GLU A 75 2.50 -4.85 8.06
CA GLU A 75 3.49 -5.93 8.13
C GLU A 75 4.12 -6.25 6.77
N ILE A 76 3.35 -6.14 5.68
CA ILE A 76 3.82 -6.52 4.34
C ILE A 76 4.23 -5.35 3.45
N PHE A 77 3.80 -4.13 3.75
CA PHE A 77 4.13 -2.94 2.94
C PHE A 77 5.22 -2.08 3.58
N GLN A 78 5.22 -1.91 4.91
CA GLN A 78 6.23 -1.12 5.57
C GLN A 78 7.51 -1.94 5.68
N PHE A 79 8.57 -1.49 5.00
CA PHE A 79 9.85 -2.20 4.96
C PHE A 79 9.71 -3.64 4.41
N ALA A 80 8.95 -3.81 3.32
CA ALA A 80 8.62 -5.08 2.66
C ALA A 80 9.81 -5.97 2.21
N PHE A 81 11.05 -5.55 2.44
CA PHE A 81 12.26 -6.29 2.07
C PHE A 81 13.09 -6.63 3.30
N GLU A 82 13.52 -7.88 3.36
CA GLU A 82 14.34 -8.41 4.44
C GLU A 82 15.81 -7.99 4.29
N LYS A 83 16.48 -7.74 5.42
CA LYS A 83 17.90 -7.39 5.44
C LYS A 83 18.79 -8.46 4.80
N SER A 84 18.37 -9.73 4.86
CA SER A 84 19.05 -10.86 4.21
C SER A 84 19.11 -10.74 2.68
N GLN A 85 18.17 -10.01 2.07
CA GLN A 85 18.11 -9.76 0.63
C GLN A 85 19.09 -8.66 0.18
N GLY A 86 19.72 -7.94 1.12
CA GLY A 86 20.50 -6.74 0.84
C GLY A 86 21.63 -6.92 -0.17
N SER A 87 22.30 -8.08 -0.22
CA SER A 87 23.35 -8.33 -1.21
C SER A 87 22.80 -8.47 -2.64
N GLY A 88 21.64 -9.13 -2.79
CA GLY A 88 20.94 -9.25 -4.07
C GLY A 88 20.41 -7.90 -4.55
N ILE A 89 19.84 -7.13 -3.64
CA ILE A 89 19.36 -5.77 -3.91
C ILE A 89 20.50 -4.86 -4.40
N LYS A 90 21.68 -4.90 -3.76
CA LYS A 90 22.85 -4.12 -4.23
C LYS A 90 23.27 -4.48 -5.65
N ARG A 91 23.25 -5.78 -6.01
CA ARG A 91 23.53 -6.22 -7.39
C ARG A 91 22.47 -5.72 -8.37
N MET A 92 21.20 -5.77 -7.97
CA MET A 92 20.09 -5.26 -8.78
C MET A 92 20.22 -3.74 -8.99
N PHE A 93 20.48 -2.96 -7.94
CA PHE A 93 20.72 -1.52 -8.06
C PHE A 93 21.88 -1.21 -9.02
N LYS A 94 22.99 -1.94 -8.94
CA LYS A 94 24.09 -1.74 -9.86
C LYS A 94 23.70 -2.05 -11.31
N SER A 95 23.00 -3.17 -11.53
CA SER A 95 22.64 -3.64 -12.87
C SER A 95 21.56 -2.79 -13.55
N MET A 96 20.51 -2.43 -12.80
CA MET A 96 19.31 -1.80 -13.36
C MET A 96 19.28 -0.28 -13.20
N TRP A 97 20.06 0.28 -12.27
CA TRP A 97 20.05 1.71 -11.94
C TRP A 97 21.43 2.37 -11.99
N ASP A 98 22.50 1.59 -12.21
CA ASP A 98 23.89 2.03 -12.03
C ASP A 98 24.19 2.64 -10.65
N VAL A 99 23.46 2.19 -9.61
CA VAL A 99 23.59 2.68 -8.24
C VAL A 99 24.41 1.69 -7.40
N SER A 100 25.47 2.18 -6.77
CA SER A 100 26.45 1.37 -6.02
C SER A 100 26.55 1.75 -4.54
N ASN A 101 25.93 2.86 -4.12
CA ASN A 101 26.01 3.36 -2.76
C ASN A 101 24.80 4.25 -2.39
N LYS A 102 24.72 4.63 -1.11
CA LYS A 102 23.67 5.50 -0.56
C LYS A 102 23.54 6.83 -1.29
N LYS A 103 24.65 7.50 -1.61
CA LYS A 103 24.64 8.84 -2.24
C LYS A 103 23.98 8.77 -3.61
N GLU A 104 24.36 7.77 -4.41
CA GLU A 104 23.78 7.52 -5.73
C GLU A 104 22.30 7.13 -5.65
N LEU A 105 21.92 6.31 -4.66
CA LEU A 105 20.50 5.98 -4.43
C LEU A 105 19.67 7.24 -4.15
N LEU A 106 20.15 8.10 -3.25
CA LEU A 106 19.47 9.35 -2.93
C LEU A 106 19.41 10.31 -4.13
N ALA A 107 20.46 10.37 -4.94
CA ALA A 107 20.46 11.14 -6.19
C ALA A 107 19.42 10.62 -7.19
N SER A 108 19.35 9.29 -7.37
CA SER A 108 18.34 8.66 -8.23
C SER A 108 16.91 8.89 -7.72
N ILE A 109 16.67 8.79 -6.42
CA ILE A 109 15.37 9.12 -5.81
C ILE A 109 15.01 10.60 -6.06
N ASN A 110 15.97 11.51 -5.91
CA ASN A 110 15.71 12.93 -6.16
C ASN A 110 15.44 13.22 -7.65
N ASP A 111 16.14 12.55 -8.56
CA ASP A 111 15.85 12.64 -10.00
C ASP A 111 14.42 12.18 -10.30
N LEU A 112 14.01 10.99 -9.84
CA LEU A 112 12.62 10.51 -10.00
C LEU A 112 11.59 11.51 -9.43
N LYS A 113 11.89 12.11 -8.27
CA LYS A 113 11.03 13.10 -7.62
C LYS A 113 10.86 14.37 -8.46
N THR A 114 11.93 14.86 -9.09
CA THR A 114 11.99 16.21 -9.67
C THR A 114 11.96 16.27 -11.20
N ARG A 115 12.34 15.19 -11.90
CA ARG A 115 12.38 15.13 -13.36
C ARG A 115 11.02 15.47 -13.97
N ASP A 116 10.98 16.08 -15.14
CA ASP A 116 9.71 16.20 -15.86
C ASP A 116 9.39 14.87 -16.54
N TYR A 117 8.28 14.24 -16.14
CA TYR A 117 7.84 12.98 -16.72
C TYR A 117 6.32 12.89 -16.66
N LYS A 118 5.69 12.55 -17.78
CA LYS A 118 4.24 12.59 -17.91
C LYS A 118 3.49 11.62 -16.98
N TYR A 119 4.05 10.44 -16.73
CA TYR A 119 3.43 9.40 -15.91
C TYR A 119 4.08 9.37 -14.52
N LYS A 120 3.70 10.32 -13.66
CA LYS A 120 4.42 10.53 -12.38
C LYS A 120 4.21 9.45 -11.33
N SER A 121 3.11 8.70 -11.36
CA SER A 121 2.90 7.63 -10.39
C SER A 121 3.87 6.45 -10.64
N TRP A 122 4.38 6.30 -11.87
CA TRP A 122 5.50 5.40 -12.17
C TRP A 122 6.79 5.81 -11.45
N ASP A 123 7.05 7.12 -11.32
CA ASP A 123 8.17 7.61 -10.52
C ASP A 123 7.94 7.44 -9.03
N TYR A 124 6.77 7.86 -8.56
CA TYR A 124 6.41 7.79 -7.14
C TYR A 124 6.49 6.36 -6.62
N ALA A 125 5.91 5.39 -7.32
CA ALA A 125 5.99 3.99 -6.94
C ALA A 125 7.44 3.47 -6.88
N ARG A 126 8.29 3.86 -7.84
CA ARG A 126 9.72 3.48 -7.86
C ARG A 126 10.51 4.13 -6.74
N ILE A 127 10.19 5.37 -6.36
CA ILE A 127 10.78 6.03 -5.19
C ILE A 127 10.52 5.21 -3.93
N ILE A 128 9.26 4.82 -3.69
CA ILE A 128 8.91 4.03 -2.51
C ILE A 128 9.63 2.67 -2.53
N ASN A 129 9.58 1.97 -3.67
CA ASN A 129 10.23 0.67 -3.82
C ASN A 129 11.74 0.76 -3.59
N ASN A 130 12.41 1.74 -4.21
CA ASN A 130 13.85 1.94 -4.09
C ASN A 130 14.26 2.38 -2.68
N ALA A 131 13.46 3.19 -1.98
CA ALA A 131 13.71 3.53 -0.59
C ALA A 131 13.63 2.30 0.32
N SER A 132 12.57 1.48 0.18
CA SER A 132 12.41 0.23 0.94
C SER A 132 13.54 -0.77 0.66
N MET A 133 13.95 -0.92 -0.59
CA MET A 133 15.13 -1.72 -0.95
C MET A 133 16.44 -1.13 -0.41
N GLY A 134 16.58 0.19 -0.40
CA GLY A 134 17.70 0.90 0.21
C GLY A 134 17.84 0.61 1.71
N TYR A 135 16.72 0.46 2.42
CA TYR A 135 16.72 -0.03 3.80
C TYR A 135 17.25 -1.46 3.88
N ALA A 136 16.73 -2.41 3.09
CA ALA A 136 17.21 -3.79 3.11
C ALA A 136 18.70 -3.91 2.72
N ALA A 137 19.19 -3.07 1.80
CA ALA A 137 20.60 -2.95 1.44
C ALA A 137 21.50 -2.33 2.53
N SER A 138 20.90 -1.87 3.64
CA SER A 138 21.59 -1.13 4.71
C SER A 138 22.27 0.15 4.22
N TRP A 139 21.69 0.81 3.21
CA TRP A 139 22.07 2.15 2.77
C TRP A 139 21.20 3.22 3.41
N LEU A 140 19.94 2.91 3.72
CA LEU A 140 19.01 3.81 4.40
C LEU A 140 18.61 3.25 5.77
N THR A 141 18.39 4.14 6.72
CA THR A 141 17.75 3.81 8.01
C THR A 141 16.22 3.75 7.85
N LYS A 142 15.52 3.23 8.86
CA LYS A 142 14.05 3.27 8.86
C LYS A 142 13.52 4.69 8.76
N GLU A 143 14.11 5.60 9.52
CA GLU A 143 13.72 7.01 9.56
C GLU A 143 13.92 7.72 8.22
N GLU A 144 15.03 7.44 7.54
CA GLU A 144 15.28 8.00 6.21
C GLU A 144 14.26 7.53 5.18
N VAL A 145 13.88 6.25 5.22
CA VAL A 145 12.81 5.73 4.36
C VAL A 145 11.48 6.39 4.69
N LYS A 146 11.11 6.50 5.98
CA LYS A 146 9.86 7.16 6.40
C LYS A 146 9.78 8.60 5.86
N ASN A 147 10.84 9.37 6.03
CA ASN A 147 10.90 10.75 5.52
C ASN A 147 10.74 10.78 4.00
N ILE A 148 11.46 9.93 3.26
CA ILE A 148 11.34 9.85 1.80
C ILE A 148 9.91 9.51 1.38
N VAL A 149 9.29 8.47 1.93
CA VAL A 149 7.96 8.04 1.47
C VAL A 149 6.88 9.06 1.83
N GLN A 150 6.97 9.70 3.00
CA GLN A 150 6.03 10.72 3.46
C GLN A 150 6.11 12.01 2.63
N GLU A 151 7.28 12.35 2.07
CA GLU A 151 7.40 13.47 1.14
C GLU A 151 6.64 13.25 -0.18
N ILE A 152 6.44 12.00 -0.61
CA ILE A 152 5.81 11.71 -1.90
C ILE A 152 4.27 11.71 -1.82
N LEU A 153 3.69 11.38 -0.66
CA LEU A 153 2.23 11.30 -0.52
C LEU A 153 1.52 12.62 -0.87
N PRO A 154 1.94 13.80 -0.38
CA PRO A 154 1.33 15.07 -0.78
C PRO A 154 1.43 15.34 -2.29
N LEU A 155 2.55 14.98 -2.93
CA LEU A 155 2.74 15.16 -4.39
C LEU A 155 1.79 14.27 -5.20
N ALA A 156 1.58 13.03 -4.74
CA ALA A 156 0.61 12.13 -5.35
C ALA A 156 -0.83 12.63 -5.14
N GLN A 157 -1.16 13.12 -3.94
CA GLN A 157 -2.47 13.70 -3.64
C GLN A 157 -2.76 14.93 -4.50
N GLU A 158 -1.79 15.82 -4.70
CA GLU A 158 -1.95 17.00 -5.56
C GLU A 158 -2.29 16.63 -7.02
N LYS A 159 -1.69 15.55 -7.53
CA LYS A 159 -1.81 15.18 -8.95
C LYS A 159 -2.95 14.22 -9.27
N TYR A 160 -3.30 13.31 -8.37
CA TYR A 160 -4.24 12.23 -8.64
C TYR A 160 -5.48 12.34 -7.76
N LYS A 161 -6.66 12.18 -8.35
CA LYS A 161 -7.94 12.29 -7.65
C LYS A 161 -8.20 11.12 -6.70
N ASP A 162 -7.68 9.94 -7.03
CA ASP A 162 -7.93 8.70 -6.31
C ASP A 162 -6.86 7.64 -6.66
N TRP A 163 -6.88 6.51 -5.95
CA TRP A 163 -5.97 5.41 -6.24
C TRP A 163 -6.14 4.83 -7.66
N LYS A 164 -7.34 4.89 -8.23
CA LYS A 164 -7.61 4.36 -9.57
C LYS A 164 -6.83 5.16 -10.62
N THR A 165 -6.97 6.47 -10.59
CA THR A 165 -6.24 7.38 -11.47
C THR A 165 -4.73 7.31 -11.25
N TYR A 166 -4.28 7.10 -10.01
CA TYR A 166 -2.86 6.85 -9.69
C TYR A 166 -2.33 5.59 -10.39
N TYR A 167 -2.98 4.44 -10.24
CA TYR A 167 -2.49 3.17 -10.80
C TYR A 167 -2.72 3.01 -12.30
N GLU A 168 -3.73 3.66 -12.87
CA GLU A 168 -3.89 3.77 -14.32
C GLU A 168 -2.69 4.52 -14.95
N ASP A 169 -2.26 5.62 -14.33
CA ASP A 169 -1.08 6.37 -14.75
C ASP A 169 0.22 5.57 -14.55
N PHE A 170 0.29 4.76 -13.48
CA PHE A 170 1.45 3.91 -13.19
C PHE A 170 1.64 2.89 -14.31
N ASN A 171 0.56 2.21 -14.70
CA ASN A 171 0.64 1.18 -15.72
C ASN A 171 1.02 1.76 -17.09
N LYS A 172 0.52 2.96 -17.43
CA LYS A 172 0.96 3.68 -18.64
C LYS A 172 2.46 3.99 -18.62
N GLY A 173 2.97 4.47 -17.49
CA GLY A 173 4.39 4.75 -17.30
C GLY A 173 5.27 3.50 -17.39
N ARG A 174 4.83 2.40 -16.79
CA ARG A 174 5.52 1.11 -16.88
C ARG A 174 5.61 0.59 -18.32
N ILE A 175 4.47 0.58 -19.03
CA ILE A 175 4.40 0.09 -20.42
C ILE A 175 5.28 0.93 -21.34
N GLU A 176 5.27 2.24 -21.19
CA GLU A 176 6.14 3.12 -21.96
C GLU A 176 7.62 2.88 -21.66
N TRP A 177 7.96 2.64 -20.39
CA TRP A 177 9.35 2.45 -19.97
C TRP A 177 9.93 1.13 -20.49
N ASN A 178 9.14 0.06 -20.54
CA ASN A 178 9.57 -1.22 -21.07
C ASN A 178 8.40 -1.98 -21.73
N THR A 179 8.37 -1.97 -23.06
CA THR A 179 7.36 -2.67 -23.86
C THR A 179 7.54 -4.19 -23.85
N GLU A 180 8.71 -4.69 -23.44
CA GLU A 180 9.06 -6.12 -23.38
C GLU A 180 9.18 -6.62 -21.93
N ASP A 181 8.48 -5.97 -21.00
CA ASP A 181 8.49 -6.36 -19.59
C ASP A 181 7.91 -7.78 -19.40
N PRO A 182 8.70 -8.76 -18.95
CA PRO A 182 8.21 -10.13 -18.75
C PRO A 182 7.14 -10.22 -17.65
N GLN A 183 6.99 -9.19 -16.82
CA GLN A 183 5.95 -9.11 -15.79
C GLN A 183 4.76 -8.24 -16.20
N ALA A 184 4.64 -7.88 -17.49
CA ALA A 184 3.60 -6.96 -17.96
C ALA A 184 2.18 -7.40 -17.59
N GLU A 185 1.84 -8.68 -17.81
CA GLU A 185 0.52 -9.22 -17.50
C GLU A 185 0.22 -9.15 -15.99
N SER A 186 1.20 -9.48 -15.14
CA SER A 186 1.04 -9.42 -13.68
C SER A 186 0.78 -8.00 -13.20
N PHE A 187 1.59 -7.04 -13.64
CA PHE A 187 1.43 -5.64 -13.25
C PHE A 187 0.14 -5.02 -13.78
N GLU A 188 -0.28 -5.37 -15.00
CA GLU A 188 -1.54 -4.92 -15.57
C GLU A 188 -2.73 -5.48 -14.77
N LYS A 189 -2.72 -6.79 -14.45
CA LYS A 189 -3.73 -7.41 -13.59
C LYS A 189 -3.80 -6.76 -12.22
N ILE A 190 -2.67 -6.48 -11.58
CA ILE A 190 -2.66 -5.81 -10.28
C ILE A 190 -3.22 -4.39 -10.42
N SER A 191 -2.74 -3.59 -11.37
CA SER A 191 -3.17 -2.19 -11.53
C SER A 191 -4.68 -2.04 -11.77
N SER A 192 -5.30 -3.01 -12.46
CA SER A 192 -6.74 -3.02 -12.75
C SER A 192 -7.61 -3.55 -11.59
N THR A 193 -7.02 -4.32 -10.67
CA THR A 193 -7.77 -4.97 -9.56
C THR A 193 -7.49 -4.37 -8.18
N ILE A 194 -6.38 -3.66 -8.02
CA ILE A 194 -5.89 -3.15 -6.73
C ILE A 194 -6.90 -2.27 -6.00
N THR A 195 -7.74 -1.52 -6.71
CA THR A 195 -8.77 -0.66 -6.10
C THR A 195 -10.17 -1.28 -6.06
N THR A 196 -10.40 -2.40 -6.74
CA THR A 196 -11.74 -3.00 -6.93
C THR A 196 -11.91 -4.32 -6.19
N TYR A 197 -10.82 -4.97 -5.80
CA TYR A 197 -10.88 -6.23 -5.05
C TYR A 197 -11.50 -6.05 -3.66
N THR A 198 -12.36 -6.99 -3.27
CA THR A 198 -13.01 -6.99 -1.95
C THR A 198 -11.98 -6.93 -0.83
N ASN A 199 -12.22 -6.09 0.18
CA ASN A 199 -11.31 -5.87 1.32
C ASN A 199 -9.92 -5.35 0.93
N SER A 200 -9.78 -4.78 -0.27
CA SER A 200 -8.55 -4.08 -0.64
C SER A 200 -8.27 -2.94 0.33
N ILE A 201 -7.03 -2.83 0.81
CA ILE A 201 -6.57 -1.71 1.64
C ILE A 201 -6.77 -0.36 0.95
N TYR A 202 -6.79 -0.32 -0.38
CA TYR A 202 -7.02 0.88 -1.18
C TYR A 202 -8.48 1.35 -1.20
N GLN A 203 -9.42 0.51 -0.75
CA GLN A 203 -10.80 0.91 -0.47
C GLN A 203 -10.98 1.38 0.98
N ILE A 204 -10.17 0.85 1.89
CA ILE A 204 -10.21 1.17 3.32
C ILE A 204 -9.51 2.52 3.59
N LEU A 205 -8.34 2.73 3.02
CA LEU A 205 -7.55 3.96 3.09
C LEU A 205 -7.55 4.65 1.72
N PRO A 206 -8.51 5.56 1.44
CA PRO A 206 -8.55 6.29 0.17
C PRO A 206 -7.34 7.25 0.04
N LEU A 207 -6.95 7.57 -1.19
CA LEU A 207 -5.82 8.48 -1.46
C LEU A 207 -6.07 9.86 -0.85
N HIS A 208 -7.32 10.32 -0.96
CA HIS A 208 -7.82 11.54 -0.34
C HIS A 208 -8.80 11.16 0.76
N HIS A 209 -8.62 11.79 1.91
CA HIS A 209 -9.65 11.81 2.93
C HIS A 209 -10.79 12.69 2.42
N LYS A 210 -12.03 12.21 2.55
CA LYS A 210 -13.18 13.07 2.28
C LYS A 210 -13.23 14.10 3.40
N GLU A 211 -13.15 15.38 3.04
CA GLU A 211 -13.48 16.49 3.95
C GLU A 211 -14.89 16.36 4.53
#